data_AF-A0A7S0RB40-F1
#
_entry.id   AF-A0A7S0RB40-F1
#
_cell.length_a   1.000
_cell.length_b   1.000
_cell.length_c   1.000
_cell.angle_alpha   90.00
_cell.angle_beta   90.00
_cell.angle_gamma   90.00
#
_symmetry.space_group_name_H-M   'P 1'
#
loop_
_entity.id
_entity.type
_entity.pdbx_description
1 polymer ?
#
loop_
_entity_poly.entity_id
_entity_poly.type
_entity_poly.pdbx_seq_one_letter_code
_entity_poly.pdbx_strand_id
1 'polypeptide(L)'
;MADAGPSSQGTHGHKKDFSTAILERKKSPNRLVVEDAVNDDNSVVALNPKTMEKLQLFRGDTVLLKGKKRKDTVCIVLTDETVDENKIRMNKVVRKNLRVRLGDVVSVHQCTDVKYGKRIHVLPIDDTIEGITGNLFDAYLKPYFLEAYRPVRKGDTFLARGGMRSVTVQK
;
A
#
# COMPACT_ATOMS: atom_id res chain seq x y z
N MET A 1 -6.32 73.21 -15.83
CA MET A 1 -6.01 72.35 -16.99
C MET A 1 -4.53 72.03 -16.91
N ALA A 2 -4.03 70.81 -16.71
CA ALA A 2 -4.61 69.48 -16.68
C ALA A 2 -3.73 68.60 -15.76
N ASP A 3 -4.38 67.61 -15.15
CA ASP A 3 -3.86 66.53 -14.32
C ASP A 3 -3.15 65.45 -15.16
N ALA A 4 -2.11 64.82 -14.63
CA ALA A 4 -1.55 63.55 -15.12
C ALA A 4 -0.76 62.86 -13.99
N GLY A 5 -1.44 61.94 -13.30
CA GLY A 5 -0.99 61.26 -12.09
C GLY A 5 0.10 60.18 -12.24
N PRO A 6 0.47 59.52 -11.13
CA PRO A 6 1.55 58.55 -11.08
C PRO A 6 1.15 57.20 -11.70
N SER A 7 2.08 56.64 -12.47
CA SER A 7 2.01 55.31 -13.06
C SER A 7 1.79 54.22 -12.00
N SER A 8 0.63 53.56 -12.05
CA SER A 8 0.31 52.38 -11.24
C SER A 8 1.15 51.18 -11.69
N GLN A 9 2.14 50.78 -10.89
CA GLN A 9 2.76 49.46 -11.01
C GLN A 9 1.70 48.40 -10.69
N GLY A 10 1.29 47.65 -11.71
CA GLY A 10 0.38 46.52 -11.57
C GLY A 10 1.00 45.47 -10.64
N THR A 11 0.28 45.15 -9.58
CA THR A 11 0.59 44.01 -8.73
C THR A 11 0.51 42.74 -9.59
N HIS A 12 1.66 42.09 -9.80
CA HIS A 12 1.72 40.76 -10.38
C HIS A 12 1.10 39.76 -9.40
N GLY A 13 -0.22 39.72 -9.36
CA GLY A 13 -0.96 38.64 -8.73
C GLY A 13 -0.63 37.34 -9.46
N HIS A 14 0.03 36.41 -8.77
CA HIS A 14 0.18 35.03 -9.22
C HIS A 14 -1.21 34.50 -9.61
N LYS A 15 -1.51 34.45 -10.92
CA LYS A 15 -2.67 33.74 -11.45
C LYS A 15 -2.47 32.26 -11.10
N LYS A 16 -3.20 31.77 -10.10
CA LYS A 16 -3.26 30.34 -9.79
C LYS A 16 -3.86 29.65 -11.02
N ASP A 17 -3.10 28.76 -11.63
CA ASP A 17 -3.50 28.09 -12.86
C ASP A 17 -4.51 26.98 -12.53
N PHE A 18 -5.80 27.33 -12.58
CA PHE A 18 -6.90 26.40 -12.25
C PHE A 18 -7.02 25.25 -13.25
N SER A 19 -6.39 25.37 -14.42
CA SER A 19 -6.33 24.34 -15.45
C SER A 19 -5.66 23.04 -14.96
N THR A 20 -4.73 23.14 -13.99
CA THR A 20 -4.03 21.99 -13.38
C THR A 20 -4.46 21.69 -11.95
N ALA A 21 -5.44 22.40 -11.37
CA ALA A 21 -5.85 22.22 -9.98
C ALA A 21 -6.38 20.79 -9.67
N ILE A 22 -6.86 20.07 -10.68
CA ILE A 22 -7.25 18.65 -10.56
C ILE A 22 -6.03 17.73 -10.49
N LEU A 23 -4.94 18.09 -11.17
CA LEU A 23 -3.66 17.36 -11.15
C LEU A 23 -2.87 17.65 -9.87
N GLU A 24 -3.07 18.82 -9.28
CA GLU A 24 -2.49 19.17 -7.99
C GLU A 24 -2.98 18.22 -6.90
N ARG A 25 -2.05 17.36 -6.49
CA ARG A 25 -2.25 16.33 -5.49
C ARG A 25 -2.60 16.99 -4.16
N LYS A 26 -3.88 16.99 -3.77
CA LYS A 26 -4.31 17.39 -2.42
C LYS A 26 -3.41 16.71 -1.38
N LYS A 27 -2.74 17.51 -0.55
CA LYS A 27 -2.02 17.06 0.64
C LYS A 27 -3.05 16.54 1.62
N SER A 28 -3.25 15.23 1.63
CA SER A 28 -4.09 14.57 2.63
C SER A 28 -3.18 13.72 3.53
N PRO A 29 -3.43 13.70 4.85
CA PRO A 29 -2.55 13.03 5.82
C PRO A 29 -2.43 11.52 5.58
N ASN A 30 -3.42 10.95 4.89
CA ASN A 30 -3.48 9.53 4.57
C ASN A 30 -2.79 9.15 3.27
N ARG A 31 -2.12 10.09 2.58
CA ARG A 31 -1.39 9.84 1.34
C ARG A 31 0.09 9.75 1.61
N LEU A 32 0.63 8.55 1.46
CA LEU A 32 2.00 8.22 1.82
C LEU A 32 2.78 7.76 0.61
N VAL A 33 4.06 8.12 0.57
CA VAL A 33 4.99 7.73 -0.49
C VAL A 33 5.54 6.33 -0.20
N VAL A 34 5.53 5.47 -1.21
CA VAL A 34 5.97 4.08 -1.09
C VAL A 34 7.49 4.00 -1.03
N GLU A 35 8.00 3.39 0.03
CA GLU A 35 9.40 3.00 0.23
C GLU A 35 9.53 1.47 0.28
N ASP A 36 10.74 0.97 0.09
CA ASP A 36 11.02 -0.46 0.18
C ASP A 36 10.97 -0.95 1.63
N ALA A 37 10.51 -2.17 1.83
CA ALA A 37 10.44 -2.77 3.15
C ALA A 37 11.74 -3.48 3.51
N VAL A 38 12.10 -3.42 4.80
CA VAL A 38 13.20 -4.22 5.37
C VAL A 38 12.73 -5.65 5.64
N ASN A 39 11.45 -5.82 5.96
CA ASN A 39 10.81 -7.12 6.16
C ASN A 39 10.12 -7.58 4.85
N ASP A 40 10.17 -8.88 4.59
CA ASP A 40 9.59 -9.51 3.40
C ASP A 40 8.21 -10.13 3.64
N ASP A 41 7.56 -9.82 4.77
CA ASP A 41 6.20 -10.26 5.05
C ASP A 41 5.18 -9.61 4.11
N ASN A 42 4.38 -10.44 3.43
CA ASN A 42 3.39 -10.04 2.41
C ASN A 42 2.11 -9.40 2.97
N SER A 43 1.94 -9.39 4.28
CA SER A 43 0.73 -8.92 4.96
C SER A 43 0.99 -7.69 5.82
N VAL A 44 2.23 -7.19 5.88
CA VAL A 44 2.63 -6.14 6.81
C VAL A 44 3.08 -4.89 6.06
N VAL A 45 2.69 -3.74 6.59
CA VAL A 45 3.23 -2.44 6.21
C VAL A 45 3.73 -1.69 7.44
N ALA A 46 4.78 -0.89 7.26
CA ALA A 46 5.40 -0.13 8.35
C ALA A 46 5.16 1.37 8.16
N LEU A 47 4.75 2.03 9.25
CA LEU A 47 4.50 3.47 9.34
C LEU A 47 5.26 4.09 10.52
N ASN A 48 5.59 5.37 10.40
CA ASN A 48 6.11 6.14 11.52
C ASN A 48 5.05 6.25 12.63
N PRO A 49 5.43 6.14 13.92
CA PRO A 49 4.48 6.28 15.04
C PRO A 49 3.66 7.57 14.99
N LYS A 50 4.25 8.70 14.59
CA LYS A 50 3.54 9.99 14.48
C LYS A 50 2.49 9.98 13.37
N THR A 51 2.77 9.26 12.28
CA THR A 51 1.81 9.09 11.18
C THR A 51 0.66 8.18 11.60
N MET A 52 0.96 7.14 12.37
CA MET A 52 -0.07 6.28 12.95
C MET A 52 -1.00 7.06 13.89
N GLU A 53 -0.45 7.90 14.77
CA GLU A 53 -1.23 8.77 15.67
C GLU A 53 -2.13 9.74 14.89
N LYS A 54 -1.58 10.41 13.87
CA LYS A 54 -2.35 11.30 12.97
C LYS A 54 -3.51 10.60 12.27
N LEU A 55 -3.34 9.31 11.95
CA LEU A 55 -4.34 8.49 11.29
C LEU A 55 -5.20 7.68 12.26
N GLN A 56 -4.98 7.83 13.58
CA GLN A 56 -5.65 7.09 14.64
C GLN A 56 -5.54 5.57 14.45
N LEU A 57 -4.38 5.11 14.01
CA LEU A 57 -4.05 3.70 13.83
C LEU A 57 -3.23 3.18 15.01
N PHE A 58 -3.53 1.97 15.46
CA PHE A 58 -2.74 1.27 16.46
C PHE A 58 -1.89 0.16 15.83
N ARG A 59 -0.85 -0.26 16.54
CA ARG A 59 -0.02 -1.41 16.11
C ARG A 59 -0.88 -2.66 16.02
N GLY A 60 -0.86 -3.31 14.86
CA GLY A 60 -1.66 -4.51 14.60
C GLY A 60 -3.02 -4.22 13.94
N ASP A 61 -3.38 -2.95 13.76
CA ASP A 61 -4.62 -2.60 13.06
C ASP A 61 -4.58 -3.08 11.60
N THR A 62 -5.76 -3.43 11.11
CA THR A 62 -5.93 -3.76 9.69
C THR A 62 -6.26 -2.50 8.91
N VAL A 63 -5.52 -2.27 7.82
CA VAL A 63 -5.65 -1.10 6.96
C VAL A 63 -5.95 -1.49 5.52
N LEU A 64 -6.84 -0.73 4.88
CA LEU A 64 -7.11 -0.78 3.45
C LEU A 64 -6.17 0.19 2.73
N LEU A 65 -5.29 -0.35 1.90
CA LEU A 65 -4.39 0.41 1.04
C LEU A 65 -5.02 0.54 -0.34
N LYS A 66 -5.10 1.75 -0.88
CA LYS A 66 -5.55 1.99 -2.26
C LYS A 66 -4.39 2.51 -3.09
N GLY A 67 -4.16 1.84 -4.21
CA GLY A 67 -3.10 2.12 -5.16
C GLY A 67 -3.65 2.65 -6.49
N LYS A 68 -2.98 2.29 -7.58
CA LYS A 68 -3.34 2.72 -8.94
C LYS A 68 -4.32 1.75 -9.59
N LYS A 69 -4.95 2.15 -10.70
CA LYS A 69 -5.86 1.30 -11.50
C LYS A 69 -6.97 0.64 -10.67
N ARG A 70 -7.49 1.38 -9.67
CA ARG A 70 -8.54 0.91 -8.74
C ARG A 70 -8.16 -0.40 -8.00
N LYS A 71 -6.86 -0.64 -7.81
CA LYS A 71 -6.38 -1.77 -7.01
C LYS A 71 -6.25 -1.37 -5.56
N ASP A 72 -6.75 -2.24 -4.70
CA ASP A 72 -6.66 -2.13 -3.26
C ASP A 72 -6.28 -3.47 -2.65
N THR A 73 -5.64 -3.41 -1.47
CA THR A 73 -5.24 -4.58 -0.69
C THR A 73 -5.38 -4.27 0.79
N VAL A 74 -5.39 -5.31 1.60
CA VAL A 74 -5.56 -5.21 3.05
C VAL A 74 -4.28 -5.70 3.72
N CYS A 75 -3.72 -4.89 4.62
CA CYS A 75 -2.48 -5.21 5.34
C CYS A 75 -2.63 -4.88 6.82
N ILE A 76 -1.73 -5.43 7.63
CA ILE A 76 -1.56 -5.12 9.04
C ILE A 76 -0.51 -4.02 9.16
N VAL A 77 -0.79 -2.99 9.96
CA VAL A 77 0.16 -1.91 10.20
C VAL A 77 1.05 -2.22 11.40
N LEU A 78 2.36 -2.03 11.23
CA LEU A 78 3.34 -2.02 12.30
C LEU A 78 4.03 -0.66 12.40
N THR A 79 4.52 -0.37 13.60
CA THR A 79 5.28 0.85 13.88
C THR A 79 6.75 0.66 13.53
N ASP A 80 7.34 1.63 12.85
CA ASP A 80 8.77 1.70 12.53
C ASP A 80 9.25 3.15 12.62
N GLU A 81 10.12 3.45 13.58
CA GLU A 81 10.65 4.80 13.84
C GLU A 81 11.65 5.26 12.76
N THR A 82 12.20 4.33 11.98
CA THR A 82 13.17 4.63 10.92
C THR A 82 12.51 5.07 9.61
N VAL A 83 11.17 5.04 9.55
CA VAL A 83 10.39 5.48 8.39
C VAL A 83 10.04 6.95 8.54
N ASP A 84 10.18 7.74 7.48
CA ASP A 84 9.74 9.14 7.48
C ASP A 84 8.21 9.26 7.62
N GLU A 85 7.73 10.34 8.24
CA GLU A 85 6.29 10.56 8.49
C GLU A 85 5.42 10.55 7.21
N ASN A 86 5.99 10.89 6.06
CA ASN A 86 5.27 10.94 4.79
C ASN A 86 5.41 9.66 3.95
N LYS A 87 5.97 8.60 4.53
CA LYS A 87 6.29 7.37 3.81
C LYS A 87 5.60 6.14 4.41
N ILE A 88 5.51 5.10 3.60
CA ILE A 88 5.02 3.79 3.97
C ILE A 88 5.95 2.73 3.40
N ARG A 89 6.41 1.81 4.24
CA ARG A 89 7.18 0.66 3.80
C ARG A 89 6.27 -0.52 3.53
N MET A 90 6.44 -1.12 2.37
CA MET A 90 5.69 -2.32 1.97
C MET A 90 6.53 -3.16 1.02
N ASN A 91 6.40 -4.48 1.08
CA ASN A 91 7.23 -5.37 0.28
C ASN A 91 6.83 -5.38 -1.21
N LYS A 92 7.62 -6.08 -2.03
CA LYS A 92 7.41 -6.17 -3.49
C LYS A 92 6.04 -6.76 -3.87
N VAL A 93 5.52 -7.70 -3.07
CA VAL A 93 4.23 -8.35 -3.31
C VAL A 93 3.07 -7.36 -3.14
N VAL A 94 3.06 -6.61 -2.03
CA VAL A 94 2.04 -5.58 -1.77
C VAL A 94 2.06 -4.49 -2.86
N ARG A 95 3.25 -4.04 -3.27
CA ARG A 95 3.39 -3.09 -4.40
C ARG A 95 2.82 -3.61 -5.71
N LYS A 96 3.08 -4.89 -6.03
CA LYS A 96 2.55 -5.55 -7.24
C LYS A 96 1.02 -5.61 -7.23
N ASN A 97 0.43 -5.96 -6.09
CA ASN A 97 -1.02 -6.01 -5.92
C ASN A 97 -1.66 -4.63 -6.13
N LEU A 98 -1.05 -3.58 -5.57
CA LEU A 98 -1.49 -2.18 -5.70
C LEU A 98 -1.14 -1.50 -7.03
N ARG A 99 -0.35 -2.16 -7.89
CA ARG A 99 0.16 -1.63 -9.17
C ARG A 99 0.96 -0.31 -9.00
N VAL A 100 1.77 -0.24 -7.94
CA VAL A 100 2.61 0.92 -7.61
C VAL A 100 4.10 0.56 -7.67
N ARG A 101 4.94 1.58 -7.82
CA ARG A 101 6.41 1.51 -7.75
C ARG A 101 6.94 2.28 -6.55
N LEU A 102 8.23 2.17 -6.25
CA LEU A 102 8.88 3.02 -5.25
C LEU A 102 8.72 4.49 -5.65
N GLY A 103 8.44 5.36 -4.68
CA GLY A 103 8.16 6.78 -4.90
C GLY A 103 6.73 7.10 -5.36
N ASP A 104 5.90 6.09 -5.68
CA ASP A 104 4.47 6.32 -5.91
C ASP A 104 3.74 6.65 -4.60
N VAL A 105 2.55 7.24 -4.71
CA VAL A 105 1.71 7.59 -3.57
C VAL A 105 0.55 6.61 -3.47
N VAL A 106 0.31 6.10 -2.26
CA VAL A 106 -0.86 5.28 -1.90
C VAL A 106 -1.69 5.99 -0.85
N SER A 107 -2.98 5.64 -0.74
CA SER A 107 -3.82 6.12 0.36
C SER A 107 -4.10 5.01 1.37
N VAL A 108 -3.97 5.33 2.66
CA VAL A 108 -4.20 4.43 3.79
C VAL A 108 -5.55 4.74 4.44
N HIS A 109 -6.33 3.72 4.77
CA HIS A 109 -7.58 3.86 5.51
C HIS A 109 -7.70 2.75 6.54
N GLN A 110 -8.21 3.04 7.73
CA GLN A 110 -8.52 1.99 8.70
C GLN A 110 -9.59 1.05 8.14
N CYS A 111 -9.47 -0.25 8.41
CA CYS A 111 -10.40 -1.27 7.96
C CYS A 111 -10.79 -2.17 9.14
N THR A 112 -11.88 -1.81 9.81
CA THR A 112 -12.39 -2.52 11.00
C THR A 112 -13.33 -3.68 10.67
N ASP A 113 -13.92 -3.72 9.47
CA ASP A 113 -14.90 -4.73 9.05
C ASP A 113 -14.26 -6.01 8.47
N VAL A 114 -13.08 -6.39 8.95
CA VAL A 114 -12.38 -7.59 8.49
C VAL A 114 -12.85 -8.81 9.28
N LYS A 115 -13.67 -9.64 8.63
CA LYS A 115 -14.24 -10.86 9.21
C LYS A 115 -13.35 -12.07 8.95
N TYR A 116 -13.43 -13.06 9.84
CA TYR A 116 -12.80 -14.36 9.62
C TYR A 116 -13.36 -15.04 8.37
N GLY A 117 -12.46 -15.40 7.46
CA GLY A 117 -12.81 -16.13 6.24
C GLY A 117 -13.23 -17.56 6.56
N LYS A 118 -14.40 -17.99 6.07
CA LYS A 118 -14.84 -19.39 6.21
C LYS A 118 -14.06 -20.34 5.31
N ARG A 119 -13.81 -19.91 4.07
CA ARG A 119 -13.07 -20.62 3.04
C ARG A 119 -12.43 -19.60 2.10
N ILE A 120 -11.25 -19.92 1.59
CA ILE A 120 -10.59 -19.19 0.51
C ILE A 120 -10.26 -20.16 -0.61
N HIS A 121 -10.34 -19.69 -1.84
CA HIS A 121 -9.90 -20.47 -3.00
C HIS A 121 -8.67 -19.77 -3.56
N VAL A 122 -7.58 -20.52 -3.69
CA VAL A 122 -6.30 -19.96 -4.12
C VAL A 122 -5.77 -20.81 -5.27
N LEU A 123 -5.24 -20.16 -6.30
CA LEU A 123 -4.72 -20.82 -7.49
C LEU A 123 -3.23 -20.50 -7.65
N PRO A 124 -2.35 -21.51 -7.79
CA PRO A 124 -0.96 -21.24 -8.15
C PRO A 124 -0.87 -20.62 -9.53
N ILE A 125 0.18 -19.84 -9.77
CA ILE A 125 0.53 -19.37 -11.11
C ILE A 125 1.34 -20.46 -11.82
N ASP A 126 0.90 -20.87 -13.01
CA ASP A 126 1.45 -21.97 -13.81
C ASP A 126 2.98 -21.92 -13.91
N ASP A 127 3.54 -20.77 -14.28
CA ASP A 127 4.99 -20.55 -14.42
C ASP A 127 5.80 -20.82 -13.13
N THR A 128 5.14 -20.82 -11.95
CA THR A 128 5.81 -20.99 -10.64
C THR A 128 5.68 -22.38 -10.05
N ILE A 129 4.92 -23.26 -10.68
CA ILE A 129 4.71 -24.65 -10.23
C ILE A 129 5.39 -25.68 -11.13
N GLU A 130 6.03 -25.26 -12.21
CA GLU A 130 6.79 -26.16 -13.08
C GLU A 130 7.85 -26.94 -12.29
N GLY A 131 7.78 -28.27 -12.36
CA GLY A 131 8.68 -29.18 -11.66
C GLY A 131 8.47 -29.27 -10.14
N ILE A 132 7.35 -28.77 -9.61
CA ILE A 132 6.96 -29.03 -8.21
C ILE A 132 6.07 -30.27 -8.18
N THR A 133 6.55 -31.32 -7.52
CA THR A 133 5.80 -32.54 -7.26
C THR A 133 5.32 -32.55 -5.81
N GLY A 134 4.05 -32.88 -5.58
CA GLY A 134 3.49 -33.05 -4.23
C GLY A 134 2.36 -32.06 -3.89
N ASN A 135 1.90 -32.11 -2.63
CA ASN A 135 0.77 -31.32 -2.18
C ASN A 135 1.19 -29.86 -1.85
N LEU A 136 0.72 -28.91 -2.67
CA LEU A 136 0.97 -27.48 -2.47
C LEU A 136 0.42 -26.93 -1.16
N PHE A 137 -0.68 -27.51 -0.66
CA PHE A 137 -1.31 -27.07 0.56
C PHE A 137 -0.40 -27.30 1.77
N ASP A 138 0.05 -28.53 2.00
CA ASP A 138 0.85 -28.85 3.19
C ASP A 138 2.24 -28.22 3.14
N ALA A 139 2.85 -28.16 1.95
CA ALA A 139 4.22 -27.66 1.80
C ALA A 139 4.32 -26.13 1.80
N TYR A 140 3.31 -25.41 1.29
CA TYR A 140 3.38 -23.95 1.11
C TYR A 140 2.26 -23.19 1.80
N LEU A 141 1.00 -23.59 1.62
CA LEU A 141 -0.14 -22.79 2.11
C LEU A 141 -0.32 -22.92 3.63
N LYS A 142 -0.23 -24.14 4.16
CA LYS A 142 -0.37 -24.42 5.59
C LYS A 142 0.65 -23.62 6.41
N PRO A 143 1.98 -23.74 6.19
CA PRO A 143 2.95 -22.96 6.97
C PRO A 143 2.82 -21.44 6.75
N TYR A 144 2.33 -21.01 5.57
CA TYR A 144 2.13 -19.59 5.29
C TYR A 144 0.97 -18.97 6.09
N PHE A 145 -0.13 -19.71 6.30
CA PHE A 145 -1.32 -19.23 7.00
C PHE A 145 -1.42 -19.67 8.46
N LEU A 146 -0.63 -20.67 8.89
CA LEU A 146 -0.66 -21.20 10.25
C LEU A 146 -0.35 -20.09 11.27
N GLU A 147 -1.31 -19.84 12.17
CA GLU A 147 -1.23 -18.85 13.27
C GLU A 147 -0.89 -17.40 12.88
N ALA A 148 -0.89 -17.09 11.59
CA ALA A 148 -0.45 -15.79 11.10
C ALA A 148 -1.60 -14.77 10.92
N TYR A 149 -2.86 -15.22 11.01
CA TYR A 149 -4.07 -14.38 10.91
C TYR A 149 -4.03 -13.35 9.75
N ARG A 150 -3.46 -13.77 8.61
CA ARG A 150 -3.14 -12.87 7.49
C ARG A 150 -4.41 -12.35 6.82
N PRO A 151 -4.56 -11.03 6.62
CA PRO A 151 -5.64 -10.51 5.79
C PRO A 151 -5.46 -10.97 4.34
N VAL A 152 -6.60 -11.28 3.72
CA VAL A 152 -6.68 -11.76 2.35
C VAL A 152 -7.70 -10.93 1.58
N ARG A 153 -7.38 -10.60 0.34
CA ARG A 153 -8.22 -9.85 -0.58
C ARG A 153 -8.30 -10.59 -1.90
N LYS A 154 -9.51 -10.77 -2.42
CA LYS A 154 -9.74 -11.46 -3.70
C LYS A 154 -8.96 -10.76 -4.82
N GLY A 155 -8.23 -11.54 -5.61
CA GLY A 155 -7.42 -11.07 -6.74
C GLY A 155 -5.99 -10.66 -6.38
N ASP A 156 -5.62 -10.66 -5.10
CA ASP A 156 -4.24 -10.44 -4.68
C ASP A 156 -3.37 -11.64 -5.00
N THR A 157 -2.09 -11.37 -5.25
CA THR A 157 -1.07 -12.41 -5.33
C THR A 157 -0.21 -12.41 -4.07
N PHE A 158 0.33 -13.56 -3.68
CA PHE A 158 1.32 -13.67 -2.62
C PHE A 158 2.36 -14.73 -2.94
N LEU A 159 3.53 -14.60 -2.32
CA LEU A 159 4.63 -15.54 -2.48
C LEU A 159 4.69 -16.43 -1.24
N ALA A 160 4.46 -17.72 -1.42
CA ALA A 160 4.60 -18.72 -0.37
C ALA A 160 5.97 -19.41 -0.52
N ARG A 161 6.71 -19.55 0.58
CA ARG A 161 8.01 -20.23 0.62
C ARG A 161 7.86 -21.62 1.25
N GLY A 162 8.44 -22.63 0.61
CA GLY A 162 8.40 -24.01 1.08
C GLY A 162 9.63 -24.78 0.58
N GLY A 163 10.37 -25.39 1.50
CA GLY A 163 11.65 -26.03 1.19
C GLY A 163 12.64 -25.05 0.54
N MET A 164 13.16 -25.42 -0.64
CA MET A 164 14.12 -24.61 -1.41
C MET A 164 13.48 -23.77 -2.53
N ARG A 165 12.14 -23.75 -2.64
CA ARG A 165 11.42 -23.04 -3.73
C ARG A 165 10.37 -22.08 -3.18
N SER A 166 9.92 -21.19 -4.05
CA SER A 166 8.85 -20.23 -3.75
C SER A 166 7.78 -20.28 -4.83
N VAL A 167 6.51 -20.36 -4.43
CA VAL A 167 5.36 -20.46 -5.33
C VAL A 167 4.56 -19.17 -5.24
N THR A 168 4.22 -18.59 -6.39
CA THR A 168 3.30 -17.45 -6.42
C THR A 168 1.88 -17.97 -6.52
N VAL A 169 1.01 -17.50 -5.64
CA VAL A 169 -0.38 -17.93 -5.54
C VAL A 169 -1.30 -16.72 -5.59
N GLN A 170 -2.40 -16.84 -6.32
CA GLN A 170 -3.45 -15.83 -6.38
C GLN A 170 -4.61 -16.19 -5.44
N LYS A 171 -5.08 -15.21 -4.67
CA LYS A 171 -6.19 -15.26 -3.71
C LYS A 171 -7.55 -14.93 -4.33
#